data_AF-A0A396ZDY8-F1
#
_entry.id   AF-A0A396ZDY8-F1
#
_cell.length_a   1.000
_cell.length_b   1.000
_cell.length_c   1.000
_cell.angle_alpha   90.00
_cell.angle_beta   90.00
_cell.angle_gamma   90.00
#
_symmetry.space_group_name_H-M   'P 1'
#
loop_
_entity.id
_entity.type
_entity.pdbx_description
1 polymer ?
#
loop_
_entity_poly.entity_id
_entity_poly.type
_entity_poly.pdbx_seq_one_letter_code
_entity_poly.pdbx_strand_id
1 'polypeptide(L)'
;MEKTTKTLCKIGISLGEPCPANCRQNLIPNEWSREIRESCIAEEKMNAFAEGRVGINVGASAFLQAHPLVLEGFIARGDVYFEVLRYFLAIIEPEKIKEVIDAFSDKLLYKIVIHEYNIFMQSEDERRRERKNITFLDLKSNDFWKSLSSKRICNFVAYCVREARDPEFASQFLTVLPPETVSDLKTLAGLSIEEEKELYLSLKDGIYELPIRSPGIYHHILKLFEDDPEIFMILSTMEELVSRKQQIIESSHTILEKYKSGKLNHQSLYADLSVLEPEITMEILGIFEEKGILGRSEKNLIKELLYKQKSPKH
;
A
#
# COMPACT_ATOMS: atom_id res chain seq x y z
N MET A 1 -45.42 27.56 -17.05
CA MET A 1 -44.40 27.62 -15.98
C MET A 1 -44.35 26.25 -15.33
N GLU A 2 -43.47 25.37 -15.81
CA GLU A 2 -43.22 24.09 -15.15
C GLU A 2 -42.49 24.36 -13.84
N LYS A 3 -43.12 23.99 -12.71
CA LYS A 3 -42.42 23.90 -11.44
C LYS A 3 -41.45 22.74 -11.55
N THR A 4 -40.18 23.03 -11.84
CA THR A 4 -39.09 22.07 -11.63
C THR A 4 -39.03 21.76 -10.15
N THR A 5 -39.64 20.65 -9.75
CA THR A 5 -39.52 20.08 -8.41
C THR A 5 -38.03 19.86 -8.19
N LYS A 6 -37.38 20.72 -7.40
CA LYS A 6 -35.96 20.55 -7.08
C LYS A 6 -35.85 19.25 -6.29
N THR A 7 -35.23 18.24 -6.87
CA THR A 7 -34.87 17.02 -6.14
C THR A 7 -33.86 17.43 -5.07
N LEU A 8 -34.30 17.37 -3.81
CA LEU A 8 -33.51 17.71 -2.63
C LEU A 8 -33.26 16.42 -1.84
N CYS A 9 -32.04 16.24 -1.34
CA CYS A 9 -31.78 15.17 -0.37
C CYS A 9 -32.40 15.51 0.99
N LYS A 10 -32.39 14.56 1.94
CA LYS A 10 -32.86 14.77 3.32
C LYS A 10 -32.15 15.92 4.06
N ILE A 11 -30.96 16.32 3.62
CA ILE A 11 -30.15 17.42 4.17
C ILE A 11 -30.41 18.74 3.42
N GLY A 12 -31.37 18.76 2.48
CA GLY A 12 -31.78 19.96 1.75
C GLY A 12 -30.85 20.39 0.61
N ILE A 13 -29.90 19.53 0.20
CA ILE A 13 -28.97 19.81 -0.90
C ILE A 13 -29.63 19.43 -2.24
N SER A 14 -29.58 20.34 -3.21
CA SER A 14 -30.12 20.10 -4.56
C SER A 14 -29.14 19.39 -5.47
N LEU A 15 -29.60 18.82 -6.58
CA LEU A 15 -28.77 18.11 -7.56
C LEU A 15 -27.52 18.90 -8.02
N GLY A 16 -27.64 20.22 -8.19
CA GLY A 16 -26.55 21.08 -8.68
C GLY A 16 -25.55 21.57 -7.65
N GLU A 17 -25.74 21.29 -6.36
CA GLU A 17 -24.88 21.79 -5.27
C GLU A 17 -23.93 20.71 -4.73
N PRO A 18 -22.68 21.01 -4.35
CA PRO A 18 -21.79 20.02 -3.76
C PRO A 18 -22.34 19.40 -2.46
N CYS A 19 -22.00 18.13 -2.20
CA CYS A 19 -22.33 17.49 -0.92
C CYS A 19 -21.47 18.08 0.21
N PRO A 20 -22.05 18.43 1.37
CA PRO A 20 -21.27 18.89 2.52
C PRO A 20 -20.37 17.78 3.08
N ALA A 21 -19.23 18.17 3.65
CA ALA A 21 -18.15 17.26 4.05
C ALA A 21 -18.51 16.26 5.17
N ASN A 22 -19.57 16.53 5.92
CA ASN A 22 -20.08 15.68 7.00
C ASN A 22 -21.27 14.82 6.58
N CYS A 23 -21.65 14.83 5.29
CA CYS A 23 -22.76 14.02 4.78
C CYS A 23 -22.60 12.57 5.21
N ARG A 24 -21.43 11.99 4.99
CA ARG A 24 -21.15 10.59 5.28
C ARG A 24 -21.24 10.22 6.76
N GLN A 25 -20.72 11.06 7.65
CA GLN A 25 -20.73 10.83 9.10
C GLN A 25 -22.16 10.87 9.67
N ASN A 26 -23.04 11.72 9.10
CA ASN A 26 -24.46 11.77 9.47
C ASN A 26 -25.27 10.54 9.00
N LEU A 27 -24.67 9.64 8.19
CA LEU A 27 -25.30 8.42 7.68
C LEU A 27 -24.81 7.15 8.40
N ILE A 28 -23.81 7.27 9.28
CA ILE A 28 -23.11 6.16 9.95
C ILE A 28 -23.13 6.43 11.47
N PRO A 29 -24.30 6.44 12.13
CA PRO A 29 -24.57 5.32 13.03
C PRO A 29 -26.08 5.00 13.25
N ASN A 30 -26.36 3.71 13.47
CA ASN A 30 -27.59 3.11 14.00
C ASN A 30 -28.75 2.86 13.00
N GLU A 31 -28.95 1.58 12.65
CA GLU A 31 -30.20 0.91 12.20
C GLU A 31 -31.06 1.53 11.07
N TRP A 32 -30.69 2.68 10.50
CA TRP A 32 -31.47 3.44 9.50
C TRP A 32 -30.98 3.25 8.05
N SER A 33 -30.38 2.09 7.74
CA SER A 33 -29.72 1.85 6.46
C SER A 33 -30.64 1.94 5.24
N ARG A 34 -31.96 1.75 5.38
CA ARG A 34 -32.90 1.68 4.24
C ARG A 34 -33.44 3.06 3.84
N GLU A 35 -33.92 3.84 4.79
CA GLU A 35 -34.50 5.17 4.53
C GLU A 35 -33.45 6.23 4.15
N ILE A 36 -32.19 6.00 4.52
CA ILE A 36 -31.07 6.86 4.13
C ILE A 36 -30.66 6.57 2.67
N ARG A 37 -30.63 5.29 2.26
CA ARG A 37 -30.43 4.89 0.85
C ARG A 37 -31.45 5.56 -0.06
N GLU A 38 -32.72 5.60 0.35
CA GLU A 38 -33.81 6.22 -0.40
C GLU A 38 -33.74 7.75 -0.47
N SER A 39 -32.88 8.39 0.34
CA SER A 39 -32.77 9.85 0.43
C SER A 39 -31.44 10.43 -0.03
N CYS A 40 -30.45 9.57 -0.25
CA CYS A 40 -29.13 9.95 -0.71
C CYS A 40 -29.20 10.17 -2.23
N ILE A 41 -29.00 11.41 -2.67
CA ILE A 41 -29.01 11.74 -4.10
C ILE A 41 -27.61 11.68 -4.75
N ALA A 42 -26.65 11.04 -4.09
CA ALA A 42 -25.25 11.01 -4.56
C ALA A 42 -25.15 10.30 -5.90
N GLU A 43 -25.94 9.25 -6.10
CA GLU A 43 -26.01 8.51 -7.36
C GLU A 43 -26.50 9.40 -8.51
N GLU A 44 -27.57 10.17 -8.29
CA GLU A 44 -28.13 11.11 -9.25
C GLU A 44 -27.16 12.24 -9.57
N LYS A 45 -26.37 12.69 -8.58
CA LYS A 45 -25.30 13.68 -8.80
C LYS A 45 -24.17 13.12 -9.66
N MET A 46 -23.72 11.89 -9.39
CA MET A 46 -22.70 11.23 -10.18
C MET A 46 -23.21 10.92 -11.61
N ASN A 47 -24.47 10.52 -11.76
CA ASN A 47 -25.13 10.37 -13.06
C ASN A 47 -25.19 11.70 -13.82
N ALA A 48 -25.61 12.77 -13.17
CA ALA A 48 -25.67 14.10 -13.78
C ALA A 48 -24.27 14.59 -14.19
N PHE A 49 -23.21 14.21 -13.46
CA PHE A 49 -21.84 14.50 -13.85
C PHE A 49 -21.44 13.68 -15.09
N ALA A 50 -21.74 12.38 -15.12
CA ALA A 50 -21.48 11.51 -16.27
C ALA A 50 -22.14 12.03 -17.56
N GLU A 51 -23.32 12.64 -17.43
CA GLU A 51 -24.07 13.25 -18.54
C GLU A 51 -23.67 14.70 -18.85
N GLY A 52 -22.67 15.26 -18.15
CA GLY A 52 -22.19 16.63 -18.36
C GLY A 52 -23.14 17.74 -17.86
N ARG A 53 -24.16 17.39 -17.05
CA ARG A 53 -25.15 18.34 -16.52
C ARG A 53 -24.69 19.09 -15.27
N VAL A 54 -23.70 18.55 -14.54
CA VAL A 54 -23.10 19.22 -13.37
C VAL A 54 -21.58 19.21 -13.44
N GLY A 55 -20.94 20.16 -12.75
CA GLY A 55 -19.49 20.29 -12.72
C GLY A 55 -18.78 19.28 -11.81
N ILE A 56 -17.46 19.18 -11.98
CA ILE A 56 -16.58 18.24 -11.27
C ILE A 56 -16.69 18.32 -9.74
N ASN A 57 -16.86 19.51 -9.17
CA ASN A 57 -16.99 19.71 -7.73
C ASN A 57 -18.24 19.02 -7.15
N VAL A 58 -19.33 18.97 -7.93
CA VAL A 58 -20.58 18.30 -7.51
C VAL A 58 -20.42 16.79 -7.59
N GLY A 59 -19.84 16.28 -8.68
CA GLY A 59 -19.57 14.85 -8.85
C GLY A 59 -18.58 14.31 -7.81
N ALA A 60 -17.44 14.99 -7.62
CA ALA A 60 -16.40 14.57 -6.69
C ALA A 60 -16.87 14.62 -5.23
N SER A 61 -17.62 15.65 -4.84
CA SER A 61 -18.20 15.71 -3.48
C SER A 61 -19.26 14.62 -3.26
N ALA A 62 -20.06 14.29 -4.28
CA ALA A 62 -21.00 13.17 -4.21
C ALA A 62 -20.27 11.84 -4.03
N PHE A 63 -19.19 11.60 -4.79
CA PHE A 63 -18.34 10.42 -4.66
C PHE A 63 -17.73 10.29 -3.25
N LEU A 64 -17.12 11.36 -2.73
CA LEU A 64 -16.46 11.35 -1.41
C LEU A 64 -17.44 11.12 -0.25
N GLN A 65 -18.69 11.57 -0.40
CA GLN A 65 -19.69 11.54 0.65
C GLN A 65 -20.70 10.39 0.51
N ALA A 66 -20.65 9.63 -0.59
CA ALA A 66 -21.54 8.51 -0.82
C ALA A 66 -21.27 7.36 0.14
N HIS A 67 -22.34 6.66 0.52
CA HIS A 67 -22.22 5.38 1.21
C HIS A 67 -21.67 4.32 0.23
N PRO A 68 -20.80 3.38 0.66
CA PRO A 68 -20.20 2.37 -0.22
C PRO A 68 -21.21 1.60 -1.08
N LEU A 69 -22.34 1.17 -0.50
CA LEU A 69 -23.41 0.49 -1.24
C LEU A 69 -24.00 1.31 -2.40
N VAL A 70 -24.02 2.65 -2.29
CA VAL A 70 -24.48 3.53 -3.38
C VAL A 70 -23.45 3.54 -4.51
N LEU A 71 -22.16 3.54 -4.17
CA LEU A 71 -21.07 3.48 -5.14
C LEU A 71 -21.04 2.12 -5.86
N GLU A 72 -21.27 1.03 -5.13
CA GLU A 72 -21.41 -0.32 -5.70
C GLU A 72 -22.59 -0.41 -6.67
N GLY A 73 -23.76 0.13 -6.27
CA GLY A 73 -24.94 0.18 -7.13
C GLY A 73 -24.70 1.01 -8.39
N PHE A 74 -24.04 2.16 -8.24
CA PHE A 74 -23.72 3.06 -9.35
C PHE A 74 -22.83 2.39 -10.40
N ILE A 75 -21.71 1.76 -10.00
CA ILE A 75 -20.80 1.12 -10.95
C ILE A 75 -21.35 -0.20 -11.54
N ALA A 76 -22.38 -0.79 -10.93
CA ALA A 76 -23.04 -1.97 -11.47
C ALA A 76 -23.92 -1.65 -12.70
N ARG A 77 -24.24 -0.37 -12.93
CA ARG A 77 -25.09 0.07 -14.05
C ARG A 77 -24.40 0.03 -15.42
N GLY A 78 -23.07 -0.04 -15.47
CA GLY A 78 -22.31 -0.18 -16.71
C GLY A 78 -20.94 0.49 -16.68
N ASP A 79 -20.17 0.28 -17.75
CA ASP A 79 -18.75 0.68 -17.84
C ASP A 79 -18.54 2.19 -17.74
N VAL A 80 -19.45 3.01 -18.30
CA VAL A 80 -19.38 4.48 -18.21
C VAL A 80 -19.35 4.95 -16.75
N TYR A 81 -20.15 4.34 -15.89
CA TYR A 81 -20.22 4.70 -14.47
C TYR A 81 -19.00 4.21 -13.69
N PHE A 82 -18.45 3.08 -14.09
CA PHE A 82 -17.17 2.60 -13.57
C PHE A 82 -16.02 3.54 -13.94
N GLU A 83 -15.96 4.04 -15.17
CA GLU A 83 -14.97 5.04 -15.60
C GLU A 83 -15.08 6.35 -14.82
N VAL A 84 -16.31 6.80 -14.51
CA VAL A 84 -16.52 7.98 -13.66
C VAL A 84 -15.93 7.77 -12.26
N LEU A 85 -16.08 6.59 -11.68
CA LEU A 85 -15.49 6.27 -10.38
C LEU A 85 -13.96 6.27 -10.46
N ARG A 86 -13.38 5.64 -11.50
CA ARG A 86 -11.93 5.63 -11.73
C ARG A 86 -11.37 7.04 -11.92
N TYR A 87 -12.08 7.88 -12.66
CA TYR A 87 -11.72 9.28 -12.86
C TYR A 87 -11.60 10.02 -11.52
N PHE A 88 -12.58 9.86 -10.62
CA PHE A 88 -12.49 10.48 -9.29
C PHE A 88 -11.32 9.96 -8.45
N LEU A 89 -11.04 8.66 -8.50
CA LEU A 89 -9.89 8.08 -7.80
C LEU A 89 -8.55 8.65 -8.30
N ALA A 90 -8.45 8.95 -9.59
CA ALA A 90 -7.22 9.46 -10.19
C ALA A 90 -6.96 10.96 -9.90
N ILE A 91 -8.00 11.77 -9.78
CA ILE A 91 -7.86 13.23 -9.65
C ILE A 91 -7.89 13.74 -8.21
N ILE A 92 -8.50 12.98 -7.28
CA ILE A 92 -8.64 13.41 -5.89
C ILE A 92 -7.36 13.05 -5.12
N GLU A 93 -6.95 13.93 -4.21
CA GLU A 93 -5.80 13.69 -3.33
C GLU A 93 -5.98 12.39 -2.51
N PRO A 94 -4.97 11.50 -2.44
CA PRO A 94 -5.05 10.21 -1.76
C PRO A 94 -5.61 10.28 -0.33
N GLU A 95 -5.23 11.32 0.43
CA GLU A 95 -5.65 11.54 1.81
C GLU A 95 -7.17 11.70 1.94
N LYS A 96 -7.83 12.25 0.92
CA LYS A 96 -9.29 12.47 0.91
C LYS A 96 -10.05 11.22 0.49
N ILE A 97 -9.42 10.33 -0.27
CA ILE A 97 -10.05 9.08 -0.75
C ILE A 97 -9.90 7.95 0.28
N LYS A 98 -8.91 8.03 1.17
CA LYS A 98 -8.63 7.00 2.18
C LYS A 98 -9.89 6.46 2.86
N GLU A 99 -10.72 7.33 3.43
CA GLU A 99 -11.94 6.90 4.12
C GLU A 99 -12.91 6.17 3.17
N VAL A 100 -13.00 6.60 1.91
CA VAL A 100 -13.85 5.99 0.88
C VAL A 100 -13.36 4.57 0.56
N ILE A 101 -12.06 4.41 0.30
CA ILE A 101 -11.44 3.09 0.05
C ILE A 101 -11.56 2.16 1.26
N ASP A 102 -11.36 2.68 2.47
CA ASP A 102 -11.48 1.89 3.71
C ASP A 102 -12.88 1.28 3.88
N ALA A 103 -13.91 1.89 3.30
CA ALA A 103 -15.28 1.40 3.37
C ALA A 103 -15.74 0.63 2.13
N PHE A 104 -14.92 0.55 1.07
CA PHE A 104 -15.23 -0.33 -0.07
C PHE A 104 -15.17 -1.78 0.35
N SER A 105 -16.11 -2.58 -0.14
CA SER A 105 -15.96 -4.02 -0.09
C SER A 105 -14.72 -4.45 -0.87
N ASP A 106 -14.09 -5.54 -0.45
CA ASP A 106 -12.94 -6.09 -1.15
C ASP A 106 -13.26 -6.46 -2.60
N LYS A 107 -14.49 -6.89 -2.86
CA LYS A 107 -14.99 -7.16 -4.21
C LYS A 107 -15.00 -5.91 -5.10
N LEU A 108 -15.50 -4.79 -4.59
CA LEU A 108 -15.49 -3.53 -5.32
C LEU A 108 -14.06 -3.06 -5.57
N LEU A 109 -13.24 -3.05 -4.52
CA LEU A 109 -11.85 -2.63 -4.60
C LEU A 109 -11.06 -3.49 -5.60
N TYR A 110 -11.30 -4.80 -5.60
CA TYR A 110 -10.68 -5.72 -6.54
C TYR A 110 -11.06 -5.38 -7.98
N LYS A 111 -12.36 -5.19 -8.27
CA LYS A 111 -12.83 -4.82 -9.61
C LYS A 111 -12.17 -3.54 -10.13
N ILE A 112 -11.99 -2.54 -9.26
CA ILE A 112 -11.34 -1.27 -9.61
C ILE A 112 -9.86 -1.51 -9.93
N VAL A 113 -9.15 -2.12 -9.00
CA VAL A 113 -7.69 -2.16 -9.05
C VAL A 113 -7.18 -3.20 -10.03
N ILE A 114 -7.91 -4.31 -10.23
CA ILE A 114 -7.55 -5.29 -11.27
C ILE A 114 -7.68 -4.71 -12.68
N HIS A 115 -8.62 -3.78 -12.90
CA HIS A 115 -8.75 -3.10 -14.17
C HIS A 115 -7.53 -2.20 -14.44
N GLU A 116 -7.10 -1.42 -13.45
CA GLU A 116 -5.87 -0.63 -13.52
C GLU A 116 -4.63 -1.51 -13.73
N TYR A 117 -4.58 -2.64 -13.03
CA TYR A 117 -3.50 -3.61 -13.16
C TYR A 117 -3.43 -4.19 -14.58
N ASN A 118 -4.56 -4.53 -15.18
CA ASN A 118 -4.60 -5.04 -16.55
C ASN A 118 -4.13 -3.98 -17.56
N ILE A 119 -4.51 -2.71 -17.39
CA ILE A 119 -4.00 -1.61 -18.22
C ILE A 119 -2.49 -1.44 -18.03
N PHE A 120 -2.02 -1.52 -16.79
CA PHE A 120 -0.60 -1.52 -16.48
C PHE A 120 0.09 -2.67 -17.24
N MET A 121 -0.37 -3.91 -17.11
CA MET A 121 0.24 -5.07 -17.78
C MET A 121 0.27 -4.95 -19.31
N GLN A 122 -0.75 -4.36 -19.95
CA GLN A 122 -0.77 -4.14 -21.41
C GLN A 122 0.38 -3.24 -21.91
N SER A 123 0.91 -2.37 -21.04
CA SER A 123 2.02 -1.46 -21.37
C SER A 123 3.37 -1.94 -20.80
N GLU A 124 3.46 -3.19 -20.36
CA GLU A 124 4.67 -3.76 -19.75
C GLU A 124 5.84 -3.83 -20.74
N ASP A 125 5.59 -4.28 -21.97
CA ASP A 125 6.62 -4.40 -23.01
C ASP A 125 7.26 -3.05 -23.37
N GLU A 126 6.47 -1.97 -23.35
CA GLU A 126 6.98 -0.62 -23.57
C GLU A 126 7.82 -0.14 -22.39
N ARG A 127 7.37 -0.38 -21.15
CA ARG A 127 8.15 -0.03 -19.94
C ARG A 127 9.47 -0.78 -19.83
N ARG A 128 9.48 -2.07 -20.19
CA ARG A 128 10.70 -2.90 -20.23
C ARG A 128 11.70 -2.36 -21.25
N ARG A 129 11.23 -1.92 -22.43
CA ARG A 129 12.08 -1.26 -23.44
C ARG A 129 12.67 0.06 -22.93
N GLU A 130 11.92 0.81 -22.13
CA GLU A 130 12.37 2.06 -21.51
C GLU A 130 13.25 1.87 -20.26
N ARG A 131 13.53 0.62 -19.84
CA ARG A 131 14.27 0.28 -18.60
C ARG A 131 13.71 0.93 -17.34
N LYS A 132 12.39 1.17 -17.30
CA LYS A 132 11.70 1.71 -16.13
C LYS A 132 11.33 0.54 -15.20
N ASN A 133 12.05 0.38 -14.09
CA ASN A 133 11.70 -0.53 -13.00
C ASN A 133 10.62 0.10 -12.11
N ILE A 134 9.43 0.32 -12.66
CA ILE A 134 8.28 0.86 -11.93
C ILE A 134 7.33 -0.30 -11.66
N THR A 135 7.03 -0.58 -10.40
CA THR A 135 6.02 -1.59 -10.04
C THR A 135 4.62 -0.99 -10.14
N PHE A 136 3.59 -1.84 -10.18
CA PHE A 136 2.20 -1.36 -10.26
C PHE A 136 1.85 -0.40 -9.11
N LEU A 137 2.31 -0.70 -7.89
CA LEU A 137 2.02 0.10 -6.70
C LEU A 137 2.88 1.38 -6.58
N ASP A 138 3.88 1.56 -7.45
CA ASP A 138 4.66 2.80 -7.54
C ASP A 138 3.96 3.90 -8.36
N LEU A 139 2.86 3.56 -9.06
CA LEU A 139 2.09 4.53 -9.81
C LEU A 139 1.40 5.52 -8.87
N LYS A 140 1.40 6.81 -9.23
CA LYS A 140 0.74 7.87 -8.46
C LYS A 140 -0.75 7.58 -8.19
N SER A 141 -1.43 6.94 -9.13
CA SER A 141 -2.83 6.51 -8.98
C SER A 141 -3.04 5.50 -7.85
N ASN A 142 -1.98 4.82 -7.41
CA ASN A 142 -1.97 3.81 -6.36
C ASN A 142 -1.35 4.31 -5.04
N ASP A 143 -0.93 5.58 -4.94
CA ASP A 143 -0.29 6.12 -3.73
C ASP A 143 -1.18 6.02 -2.48
N PHE A 144 -2.50 5.97 -2.64
CA PHE A 144 -3.43 5.80 -1.52
C PHE A 144 -3.18 4.51 -0.73
N TRP A 145 -2.65 3.45 -1.36
CA TRP A 145 -2.31 2.20 -0.68
C TRP A 145 -1.33 2.38 0.47
N LYS A 146 -0.38 3.33 0.34
CA LYS A 146 0.59 3.67 1.39
C LYS A 146 -0.05 4.29 2.62
N SER A 147 -1.27 4.83 2.48
CA SER A 147 -2.02 5.47 3.56
C SER A 147 -2.99 4.53 4.29
N LEU A 148 -3.29 3.37 3.71
CA LEU A 148 -4.20 2.38 4.28
C LEU A 148 -3.55 1.63 5.44
N SER A 149 -4.38 1.11 6.35
CA SER A 149 -3.85 0.27 7.44
C SER A 149 -3.37 -1.08 6.91
N SER A 150 -2.32 -1.64 7.53
CA SER A 150 -1.87 -3.02 7.28
C SER A 150 -3.02 -4.03 7.30
N LYS A 151 -3.96 -3.87 8.24
CA LYS A 151 -5.15 -4.72 8.36
C LYS A 151 -6.05 -4.63 7.12
N ARG A 152 -6.31 -3.43 6.59
CA ARG A 152 -7.12 -3.23 5.38
C ARG A 152 -6.48 -3.93 4.17
N ILE A 153 -5.16 -3.81 4.03
CA ILE A 153 -4.40 -4.44 2.95
C ILE A 153 -4.41 -5.97 3.11
N CYS A 154 -4.20 -6.49 4.32
CA CYS A 154 -4.27 -7.94 4.60
C CYS A 154 -5.63 -8.54 4.26
N ASN A 155 -6.73 -7.86 4.64
CA ASN A 155 -8.08 -8.29 4.27
C ASN A 155 -8.27 -8.34 2.75
N PHE A 156 -7.74 -7.33 2.04
CA PHE A 156 -7.80 -7.29 0.59
C PHE A 156 -7.00 -8.42 -0.06
N VAL A 157 -5.77 -8.68 0.40
CA VAL A 157 -4.95 -9.80 -0.04
C VAL A 157 -5.68 -11.13 0.18
N ALA A 158 -6.27 -11.33 1.36
CA ALA A 158 -7.05 -12.53 1.66
C ALA A 158 -8.22 -12.71 0.69
N TYR A 159 -8.96 -11.65 0.38
CA TYR A 159 -10.01 -11.68 -0.63
C TYR A 159 -9.47 -12.06 -2.02
N CYS A 160 -8.36 -11.46 -2.46
CA CYS A 160 -7.77 -11.74 -3.76
C CYS A 160 -7.37 -13.21 -3.91
N VAL A 161 -6.74 -13.79 -2.89
CA VAL A 161 -6.30 -15.18 -2.91
C VAL A 161 -7.50 -16.14 -2.80
N ARG A 162 -8.38 -15.94 -1.82
CA ARG A 162 -9.45 -16.90 -1.48
C ARG A 162 -10.64 -16.83 -2.41
N GLU A 163 -11.17 -15.62 -2.61
CA GLU A 163 -12.46 -15.40 -3.28
C GLU A 163 -12.25 -15.12 -4.76
N ALA A 164 -11.31 -14.23 -5.10
CA ALA A 164 -11.02 -13.88 -6.48
C ALA A 164 -10.11 -14.90 -7.19
N ARG A 165 -9.39 -15.74 -6.42
CA ARG A 165 -8.43 -16.73 -6.92
C ARG A 165 -7.37 -16.13 -7.83
N ASP A 166 -6.84 -14.98 -7.44
CA ASP A 166 -5.81 -14.24 -8.16
C ASP A 166 -4.59 -13.95 -7.27
N PRO A 167 -3.77 -14.99 -6.98
CA PRO A 167 -2.58 -14.83 -6.14
C PRO A 167 -1.45 -14.05 -6.84
N GLU A 168 -1.40 -14.02 -8.18
CA GLU A 168 -0.42 -13.25 -8.95
C GLU A 168 -0.62 -11.75 -8.73
N PHE A 169 -1.86 -11.27 -8.86
CA PHE A 169 -2.19 -9.90 -8.53
C PHE A 169 -2.02 -9.61 -7.03
N ALA A 170 -2.46 -10.52 -6.15
CA ALA A 170 -2.35 -10.34 -4.70
C ALA A 170 -0.89 -10.17 -4.24
N SER A 171 0.05 -10.88 -4.87
CA SER A 171 1.47 -10.84 -4.50
C SER A 171 2.11 -9.45 -4.63
N GLN A 172 1.57 -8.58 -5.51
CA GLN A 172 2.04 -7.21 -5.69
C GLN A 172 1.96 -6.41 -4.38
N PHE A 173 0.95 -6.69 -3.55
CA PHE A 173 0.67 -5.96 -2.30
C PHE A 173 1.63 -6.29 -1.16
N LEU A 174 2.42 -7.36 -1.28
CA LEU A 174 3.45 -7.68 -0.29
C LEU A 174 4.56 -6.61 -0.22
N THR A 175 4.73 -5.83 -1.30
CA THR A 175 5.74 -4.77 -1.39
C THR A 175 5.38 -3.49 -0.63
N VAL A 176 4.08 -3.24 -0.40
CA VAL A 176 3.60 -2.06 0.34
C VAL A 176 3.36 -2.33 1.82
N LEU A 177 3.34 -3.60 2.22
CA LEU A 177 3.19 -3.98 3.61
C LEU A 177 4.51 -3.75 4.38
N PRO A 178 4.44 -3.26 5.64
CA PRO A 178 5.61 -3.22 6.50
C PRO A 178 6.21 -4.62 6.71
N PRO A 179 7.54 -4.77 6.85
CA PRO A 179 8.19 -6.06 7.05
C PRO A 179 7.62 -6.90 8.19
N GLU A 180 7.19 -6.24 9.27
CA GLU A 180 6.59 -6.88 10.44
C GLU A 180 5.21 -7.44 10.10
N THR A 181 4.44 -6.75 9.25
CA THR A 181 3.14 -7.23 8.76
C THR A 181 3.31 -8.40 7.80
N VAL A 182 4.31 -8.34 6.91
CA VAL A 182 4.64 -9.44 5.99
C VAL A 182 5.01 -10.70 6.78
N SER A 183 5.81 -10.54 7.83
CA SER A 183 6.26 -11.67 8.67
C SER A 183 5.11 -12.36 9.41
N ASP A 184 4.02 -11.65 9.74
CA ASP A 184 2.82 -12.19 10.40
C ASP A 184 1.59 -12.24 9.45
N LEU A 185 1.84 -12.24 8.13
CA LEU A 185 0.77 -12.14 7.13
C LEU A 185 -0.27 -13.25 7.29
N LYS A 186 0.18 -14.48 7.55
CA LYS A 186 -0.69 -15.64 7.79
C LYS A 186 -1.75 -15.34 8.86
N THR A 187 -1.33 -14.81 9.99
CA THR A 187 -2.21 -14.52 11.13
C THR A 187 -3.11 -13.32 10.84
N LEU A 188 -2.55 -12.27 10.24
CA LEU A 188 -3.25 -11.01 10.01
C LEU A 188 -4.26 -11.09 8.86
N ALA A 189 -3.94 -11.81 7.80
CA ALA A 189 -4.83 -12.06 6.66
C ALA A 189 -5.68 -13.33 6.85
N GLY A 190 -5.36 -14.17 7.85
CA GLY A 190 -6.07 -15.42 8.13
C GLY A 190 -5.99 -16.41 6.96
N LEU A 191 -4.80 -16.53 6.34
CA LEU A 191 -4.57 -17.44 5.22
C LEU A 191 -4.33 -18.87 5.71
N SER A 192 -4.86 -19.83 4.97
CA SER A 192 -4.45 -21.24 5.08
C SER A 192 -3.03 -21.45 4.55
N ILE A 193 -2.44 -22.61 4.86
CA ILE A 193 -1.09 -22.97 4.40
C ILE A 193 -1.05 -23.04 2.87
N GLU A 194 -2.10 -23.57 2.25
CA GLU A 194 -2.24 -23.72 0.81
C GLU A 194 -2.38 -22.36 0.12
N GLU A 195 -3.26 -21.48 0.63
CA GLU A 195 -3.41 -20.11 0.13
C GLU A 195 -2.09 -19.32 0.22
N GLU A 196 -1.33 -19.52 1.29
CA GLU A 196 -0.04 -18.88 1.49
C GLU A 196 1.03 -19.39 0.53
N LYS A 197 1.07 -20.71 0.28
CA LYS A 197 1.93 -21.30 -0.75
C LYS A 197 1.64 -20.72 -2.13
N GLU A 198 0.37 -20.66 -2.52
CA GLU A 198 -0.05 -20.08 -3.80
C GLU A 198 0.37 -18.61 -3.93
N LEU A 199 0.18 -17.82 -2.88
CA LEU A 199 0.58 -16.41 -2.85
C LEU A 199 2.09 -16.22 -3.02
N TYR A 200 2.91 -16.99 -2.30
CA TYR A 200 4.36 -16.84 -2.37
C TYR A 200 4.96 -17.43 -3.66
N LEU A 201 4.43 -18.54 -4.18
CA LEU A 201 4.83 -19.05 -5.49
C LEU A 201 4.55 -18.04 -6.61
N SER A 202 3.49 -17.25 -6.47
CA SER A 202 3.13 -16.23 -7.44
C SER A 202 4.13 -15.05 -7.51
N LEU A 203 5.02 -14.92 -6.52
CA LEU A 203 6.14 -13.98 -6.59
C LEU A 203 7.22 -14.38 -7.60
N LYS A 204 7.20 -15.63 -8.09
CA LYS A 204 8.26 -16.20 -8.96
C LYS A 204 9.62 -16.00 -8.28
N ASP A 205 10.61 -15.43 -8.96
CA ASP A 205 11.94 -15.14 -8.38
C ASP A 205 11.88 -14.21 -7.14
N GLY A 206 10.81 -13.43 -7.01
CA GLY A 206 10.58 -12.57 -5.85
C GLY A 206 10.43 -13.32 -4.54
N ILE A 207 10.16 -14.64 -4.56
CA ILE A 207 10.13 -15.48 -3.35
C ILE A 207 11.47 -15.47 -2.60
N TYR A 208 12.58 -15.34 -3.33
CA TYR A 208 13.92 -15.29 -2.75
C TYR A 208 14.30 -13.89 -2.27
N GLU A 209 13.73 -12.84 -2.89
CA GLU A 209 13.93 -11.47 -2.42
C GLU A 209 13.12 -11.14 -1.17
N LEU A 210 11.98 -11.82 -0.96
CA LEU A 210 11.07 -11.51 0.13
C LEU A 210 11.72 -11.65 1.52
N PRO A 211 12.47 -12.73 1.85
CA PRO A 211 13.25 -12.82 3.09
C PRO A 211 14.36 -11.77 3.23
N ILE A 212 14.90 -11.25 2.13
CA ILE A 212 15.92 -10.17 2.19
C ILE A 212 15.25 -8.85 2.61
N ARG A 213 14.03 -8.59 2.11
CA ARG A 213 13.25 -7.39 2.43
C ARG A 213 12.58 -7.46 3.80
N SER A 214 12.14 -8.65 4.20
CA SER A 214 11.45 -8.92 5.47
C SER A 214 12.04 -10.14 6.16
N PRO A 215 13.20 -10.04 6.83
CA PRO A 215 13.91 -11.20 7.35
C PRO A 215 13.12 -12.04 8.36
N GLY A 216 12.18 -11.44 9.09
CA GLY A 216 11.31 -12.14 10.03
C GLY A 216 10.46 -13.25 9.41
N ILE A 217 10.22 -13.23 8.10
CA ILE A 217 9.45 -14.25 7.38
C ILE A 217 10.28 -15.48 7.00
N TYR A 218 11.62 -15.40 7.08
CA TYR A 218 12.52 -16.38 6.46
C TYR A 218 12.27 -17.82 6.92
N HIS A 219 12.28 -18.05 8.23
CA HIS A 219 12.08 -19.40 8.78
C HIS A 219 10.70 -19.97 8.45
N HIS A 220 9.70 -19.10 8.33
CA HIS A 220 8.35 -19.49 7.97
C HIS A 220 8.27 -19.95 6.52
N ILE A 221 8.80 -19.18 5.57
CA ILE A 221 8.86 -19.58 4.15
C ILE A 221 9.72 -20.83 3.96
N LEU A 222 10.88 -20.91 4.64
CA LEU A 222 11.75 -22.08 4.56
C LEU A 222 11.02 -23.36 4.97
N LYS A 223 10.24 -23.30 6.06
CA LYS A 223 9.40 -24.41 6.52
C LYS A 223 8.24 -24.67 5.57
N LEU A 224 7.61 -23.63 5.03
CA LEU A 224 6.47 -23.75 4.14
C LEU A 224 6.83 -24.55 2.87
N PHE A 225 8.03 -24.34 2.34
CA PHE A 225 8.52 -24.98 1.12
C PHE A 225 9.48 -26.14 1.37
N GLU A 226 9.49 -26.76 2.56
CA GLU A 226 10.36 -27.90 2.87
C GLU A 226 10.17 -29.10 1.93
N ASP A 227 8.95 -29.26 1.41
CA ASP A 227 8.59 -30.32 0.47
C ASP A 227 8.95 -30.01 -1.00
N ASP A 228 9.40 -28.78 -1.31
CA ASP A 228 9.84 -28.35 -2.64
C ASP A 228 11.38 -28.28 -2.66
N PRO A 229 12.08 -29.30 -3.20
CA PRO A 229 13.53 -29.39 -3.09
C PRO A 229 14.29 -28.23 -3.76
N GLU A 230 13.72 -27.63 -4.81
CA GLU A 230 14.37 -26.55 -5.55
C GLU A 230 14.31 -25.25 -4.74
N ILE A 231 13.11 -24.87 -4.32
CA ILE A 231 12.89 -23.65 -3.52
C ILE A 231 13.61 -23.78 -2.17
N PHE A 232 13.47 -24.93 -1.51
CA PHE A 232 14.09 -25.17 -0.21
C PHE A 232 15.62 -25.05 -0.27
N MET A 233 16.25 -25.66 -1.28
CA MET A 233 17.69 -25.61 -1.44
C MET A 233 18.18 -24.17 -1.58
N ILE A 234 17.55 -23.37 -2.45
CA ILE A 234 17.93 -21.96 -2.64
C ILE A 234 17.76 -21.19 -1.33
N LEU A 235 16.58 -21.25 -0.69
CA LEU A 235 16.30 -20.53 0.55
C LEU A 235 17.27 -20.92 1.68
N SER A 236 17.64 -22.20 1.78
CA SER A 236 18.59 -22.67 2.80
C SER A 236 19.98 -22.06 2.67
N THR A 237 20.41 -21.71 1.45
CA THR A 237 21.71 -21.03 1.22
C THR A 237 21.70 -19.55 1.57
N MET A 238 20.53 -18.97 1.83
CA MET A 238 20.36 -17.52 2.06
C MET A 238 20.44 -17.10 3.53
N GLU A 239 20.59 -18.05 4.46
CA GLU A 239 20.50 -17.78 5.91
C GLU A 239 21.44 -16.67 6.37
N GLU A 240 22.71 -16.71 5.95
CA GLU A 240 23.71 -15.69 6.32
C GLU A 240 23.34 -14.30 5.76
N LEU A 241 22.86 -14.26 4.52
CA LEU A 241 22.43 -13.02 3.86
C LEU A 241 21.23 -12.40 4.58
N VAL A 242 20.24 -13.22 4.94
CA VAL A 242 19.04 -12.81 5.67
C VAL A 242 19.41 -12.32 7.08
N SER A 243 20.26 -13.06 7.79
CA SER A 243 20.76 -12.70 9.13
C SER A 243 21.46 -11.34 9.11
N ARG A 244 22.35 -11.13 8.13
CA ARG A 244 23.03 -9.85 7.96
C ARG A 244 22.06 -8.70 7.67
N LYS A 245 21.03 -8.92 6.85
CA LYS A 245 19.98 -7.92 6.60
C LYS A 245 19.17 -7.60 7.84
N GLN A 246 18.85 -8.59 8.66
CA GLN A 246 18.20 -8.37 9.95
C GLN A 246 19.04 -7.46 10.85
N GLN A 247 20.34 -7.72 10.97
CA GLN A 247 21.24 -6.88 11.77
C GLN A 247 21.30 -5.43 11.28
N ILE A 248 21.31 -5.21 9.95
CA ILE A 248 21.27 -3.87 9.35
C ILE A 248 19.99 -3.14 9.72
N ILE A 249 18.82 -3.81 9.62
CA ILE A 249 17.51 -3.23 9.93
C ILE A 249 17.42 -2.86 11.41
N GLU A 250 17.74 -3.78 12.32
CA GLU A 250 17.67 -3.57 13.77
C GLU A 250 18.62 -2.47 14.25
N SER A 251 19.85 -2.48 13.76
CA SER A 251 20.86 -1.47 14.08
C SER A 251 20.43 -0.10 13.55
N SER A 252 19.96 -0.04 12.30
CA SER A 252 19.42 1.19 11.72
C SER A 252 18.27 1.74 12.55
N HIS A 253 17.31 0.90 12.95
CA HIS A 253 16.16 1.31 13.74
C HIS A 253 16.58 1.89 15.10
N THR A 254 17.48 1.19 15.81
CA THR A 254 18.00 1.63 17.11
C THR A 254 18.67 3.00 17.02
N ILE A 255 19.47 3.22 15.98
CA ILE A 255 20.16 4.49 15.77
C ILE A 255 19.18 5.59 15.32
N LEU A 256 18.17 5.25 14.50
CA LEU A 256 17.11 6.20 14.10
C LEU A 256 16.28 6.68 15.28
N GLU A 257 15.99 5.83 16.26
CA GLU A 257 15.28 6.24 17.49
C GLU A 257 16.13 7.22 18.33
N LYS A 258 17.46 7.03 18.37
CA LYS A 258 18.36 8.02 18.97
C LYS A 258 18.34 9.36 18.22
N TYR A 259 18.25 9.31 16.88
CA TYR A 259 18.16 10.52 16.05
C TYR A 259 16.86 11.29 16.33
N LYS A 260 15.71 10.62 16.27
CA LYS A 260 14.40 11.23 16.53
C LYS A 260 14.29 11.81 17.94
N SER A 261 14.92 11.19 18.92
CA SER A 261 14.94 11.68 20.31
C SER A 261 15.97 12.80 20.56
N GLY A 262 16.70 13.26 19.53
CA GLY A 262 17.72 14.30 19.64
C GLY A 262 18.98 13.88 20.39
N LYS A 263 19.13 12.57 20.67
CA LYS A 263 20.25 11.99 21.42
C LYS A 263 21.39 11.51 20.53
N LEU A 264 21.20 11.51 19.21
CA LEU A 264 22.23 11.13 18.27
C LEU A 264 23.19 12.29 18.02
N ASN A 265 24.45 12.08 18.39
CA ASN A 265 25.60 12.88 17.97
C ASN A 265 26.65 12.00 17.28
N HIS A 266 27.66 12.59 16.65
CA HIS A 266 28.68 11.83 15.90
C HIS A 266 29.43 10.80 16.77
N GLN A 267 29.64 11.06 18.06
CA GLN A 267 30.30 10.13 18.97
C GLN A 267 29.42 8.91 19.28
N SER A 268 28.13 9.13 19.56
CA SER A 268 27.17 8.06 19.80
C SER A 268 26.95 7.21 18.54
N LEU A 269 26.88 7.84 17.37
CA LEU A 269 26.78 7.16 16.09
C LEU A 269 28.04 6.33 15.81
N TYR A 270 29.22 6.90 16.03
CA TYR A 270 30.48 6.15 15.91
C TYR A 270 30.53 4.94 16.85
N ALA A 271 30.15 5.12 18.12
CA ALA A 271 30.12 4.04 19.09
C ALA A 271 29.20 2.90 18.65
N ASP A 272 27.96 3.23 18.24
CA ASP A 272 26.99 2.25 17.74
C ASP A 272 27.48 1.51 16.48
N LEU A 273 28.17 2.21 15.58
CA LEU A 273 28.69 1.63 14.34
C LEU A 273 29.98 0.83 14.53
N SER A 274 30.79 1.15 15.56
CA SER A 274 32.10 0.54 15.80
C SER A 274 32.04 -0.94 16.21
N VAL A 275 30.92 -1.36 16.79
CA VAL A 275 30.67 -2.74 17.23
C VAL A 275 30.15 -3.64 16.11
N LEU A 276 29.77 -3.08 14.96
CA LEU A 276 29.21 -3.79 13.82
C LEU A 276 30.30 -4.20 12.82
N GLU A 277 30.01 -5.17 11.96
CA GLU A 277 30.89 -5.55 10.85
C GLU A 277 31.07 -4.40 9.86
N PRO A 278 32.26 -4.24 9.24
CA PRO A 278 32.56 -3.12 8.35
C PRO A 278 31.51 -2.93 7.25
N GLU A 279 31.04 -4.02 6.66
CA GLU A 279 30.11 -3.98 5.56
C GLU A 279 28.70 -3.58 6.01
N ILE A 280 28.26 -4.03 7.19
CA ILE A 280 27.00 -3.59 7.84
C ILE A 280 27.08 -2.09 8.13
N THR A 281 28.19 -1.65 8.73
CA THR A 281 28.42 -0.24 9.04
C THR A 281 28.33 0.64 7.78
N MET A 282 28.97 0.21 6.69
CA MET A 282 28.96 0.94 5.43
C MET A 282 27.56 1.05 4.81
N GLU A 283 26.74 -0.01 4.95
CA GLU A 283 25.37 -0.03 4.47
C GLU A 283 24.47 0.91 5.29
N ILE A 284 24.57 0.89 6.62
CA ILE A 284 23.83 1.81 7.50
C ILE A 284 24.20 3.27 7.19
N LEU A 285 25.49 3.57 7.01
CA LEU A 285 25.95 4.90 6.59
C LEU A 285 25.40 5.31 5.22
N GLY A 286 25.24 4.37 4.29
CA GLY A 286 24.55 4.58 3.01
C GLY A 286 23.09 4.98 3.21
N ILE A 287 22.33 4.17 3.95
CA ILE A 287 20.92 4.41 4.26
C ILE A 287 20.71 5.78 4.91
N PHE A 288 21.62 6.20 5.80
CA PHE A 288 21.50 7.46 6.52
C PHE A 288 21.82 8.68 5.66
N GLU A 289 22.75 8.55 4.71
CA GLU A 289 22.99 9.58 3.69
C GLU A 289 21.77 9.73 2.77
N GLU A 290 21.20 8.61 2.29
CA GLU A 290 20.01 8.62 1.44
C GLU A 290 18.80 9.24 2.12
N LYS A 291 18.63 9.01 3.42
CA LYS A 291 17.56 9.61 4.23
C LYS A 291 17.83 11.06 4.67
N GLY A 292 18.96 11.64 4.28
CA GLY A 292 19.34 13.01 4.63
C GLY A 292 19.65 13.21 6.12
N ILE A 293 19.91 12.13 6.85
CA ILE A 293 20.26 12.15 8.28
C ILE A 293 21.73 12.54 8.46
N LEU A 294 22.56 12.14 7.51
CA LEU A 294 23.98 12.50 7.44
C LEU A 294 24.27 13.20 6.11
N GLY A 295 25.06 14.26 6.17
CA GLY A 295 25.72 14.82 5.01
C GLY A 295 26.85 13.92 4.51
N ARG A 296 27.18 14.03 3.22
CA ARG A 296 28.27 13.27 2.60
C ARG A 296 29.63 13.45 3.29
N SER A 297 29.91 14.65 3.80
CA SER A 297 31.12 14.95 4.57
C SER A 297 31.14 14.24 5.93
N GLU A 298 30.02 14.16 6.62
CA GLU A 298 29.88 13.48 7.92
C GLU A 298 30.03 11.97 7.78
N LYS A 299 29.42 11.40 6.73
CA LYS A 299 29.61 9.99 6.36
C LYS A 299 31.08 9.66 6.14
N ASN A 300 31.80 10.49 5.38
CA ASN A 300 33.22 10.27 5.10
C ASN A 300 34.07 10.35 6.36
N LEU A 301 33.81 11.32 7.24
CA LEU A 301 34.50 11.46 8.52
C LEU A 301 34.32 10.20 9.40
N ILE A 302 33.09 9.74 9.57
CA ILE A 302 32.78 8.56 10.39
C ILE A 302 33.42 7.31 9.77
N LYS A 303 33.34 7.15 8.45
CA LYS A 303 34.00 6.06 7.72
C LYS A 303 35.50 6.02 7.98
N GLU A 304 36.18 7.17 7.91
CA GLU A 304 37.63 7.24 8.17
C GLU A 304 37.98 6.88 9.61
N LEU A 305 37.18 7.33 10.59
CA LEU A 305 37.38 7.00 11.99
C LEU A 305 37.27 5.49 12.23
N LEU A 306 36.25 4.85 11.65
CA LEU A 306 36.04 3.41 11.77
C LEU A 306 37.16 2.60 11.10
N TYR A 307 37.66 3.07 9.96
CA TYR A 307 38.77 2.44 9.25
C TYR A 307 40.07 2.49 10.08
N LYS A 308 40.34 3.62 10.75
CA LYS A 308 41.51 3.79 11.64
C LYS A 308 41.48 2.90 12.88
N GLN A 309 40.29 2.53 13.36
CA GLN A 309 40.13 1.62 14.49
C GLN A 309 40.36 0.15 14.10
N LYS A 310 39.92 -0.26 12.90
CA LYS A 310 40.00 -1.66 12.42
C LYS A 310 41.30 -2.00 11.69
N SER A 311 42.11 -1.01 11.35
CA SER A 311 43.48 -1.23 10.90
C SER A 311 44.34 -1.66 12.10
N PRO A 312 44.91 -2.88 12.11
CA PRO A 312 45.83 -3.25 13.17
C PRO A 312 47.00 -2.27 13.12
N LYS A 313 47.33 -1.69 14.28
CA LYS A 313 48.61 -1.00 14.43
C LYS A 313 49.71 -2.04 14.16
N HIS A 314 50.33 -1.96 12.99
CA HIS A 314 51.65 -2.54 12.77
C HIS A 314 52.65 -1.90 13.71
#